data_AF-A0A948QZH7-F1
#
_entry.id   AF-A0A948QZH7-F1
#
_cell.length_a   1.000
_cell.length_b   1.000
_cell.length_c   1.000
_cell.angle_alpha   90.00
_cell.angle_beta   90.00
_cell.angle_gamma   90.00
#
_symmetry.space_group_name_H-M   'P 1'
#
loop_
_entity.id
_entity.type
_entity.pdbx_description
1 polymer ?
#
loop_
_entity_poly.entity_id
_entity_poly.type
_entity_poly.pdbx_seq_one_letter_code
_entity_poly.pdbx_strand_id
1 'polypeptide(L)'
;MAEKSHTTGTAGAQGAQDPHSAAAAGAHDVTTSTGARGDAHGGSTFPPFNSETFAPQLVWLVLTFTLLYVLMSRLVLPRIGEIIDERRERIQRDLDTAERLKTDTDKAIANYEKAFADARANAGSIARETREKLDQKVSARQAAADADNSAQIAAAEKSIQETRSKALANVNEIAAEVAGAVIKQLINTDVPASDIRAALPGRAS
;
A
#
# COMPACT_ATOMS: atom_id res chain seq x y z
N MET A 1 -13.10 -52.37 7.35
CA MET A 1 -13.96 -51.32 6.76
C MET A 1 -13.16 -50.69 5.63
N ALA A 2 -13.23 -51.19 4.39
CA ALA A 2 -14.38 -51.27 3.48
C ALA A 2 -14.61 -49.94 2.73
N GLU A 3 -14.39 -50.01 1.41
CA GLU A 3 -15.07 -49.27 0.31
C GLU A 3 -14.97 -47.73 0.30
N LYS A 4 -14.82 -47.01 -0.83
CA LYS A 4 -15.30 -47.27 -2.20
C LYS A 4 -14.65 -46.20 -3.11
N SER A 5 -13.98 -46.59 -4.20
CA SER A 5 -13.93 -45.75 -5.40
C SER A 5 -14.25 -46.65 -6.59
N HIS A 6 -15.47 -46.47 -7.08
CA HIS A 6 -15.98 -47.07 -8.31
C HIS A 6 -15.27 -46.45 -9.51
N THR A 7 -14.63 -47.29 -10.32
CA THR A 7 -14.36 -47.02 -11.73
C THR A 7 -14.84 -48.26 -12.49
N THR A 8 -15.94 -48.09 -13.21
CA THR A 8 -16.59 -49.11 -14.06
C THR A 8 -16.38 -48.72 -15.52
N GLY A 9 -16.15 -49.70 -16.39
CA GLY A 9 -16.27 -49.57 -17.85
C GLY A 9 -14.97 -49.85 -18.59
N THR A 10 -14.50 -51.08 -18.78
CA THR A 10 -15.01 -52.15 -19.68
C THR A 10 -14.58 -51.98 -21.15
N ALA A 11 -14.17 -53.11 -21.74
CA ALA A 11 -13.74 -53.38 -23.13
C ALA A 11 -12.23 -53.15 -23.38
N GLY A 12 -11.35 -54.15 -23.48
CA GLY A 12 -11.55 -55.53 -23.94
C GLY A 12 -11.38 -55.60 -25.46
N ALA A 13 -10.13 -55.63 -25.94
CA ALA A 13 -9.82 -55.86 -27.35
C ALA A 13 -8.60 -56.77 -27.46
N GLN A 14 -8.87 -58.07 -27.43
CA GLN A 14 -7.93 -59.14 -27.76
C GLN A 14 -8.66 -60.00 -28.79
N GLY A 15 -8.10 -60.11 -29.99
CA GLY A 15 -8.79 -60.77 -31.09
C GLY A 15 -7.97 -60.73 -32.37
N ALA A 16 -6.88 -61.47 -32.37
CA ALA A 16 -6.25 -61.95 -33.60
C ALA A 16 -7.28 -62.77 -34.40
N GLN A 17 -7.41 -62.50 -35.69
CA GLN A 17 -8.14 -63.34 -36.62
C GLN A 17 -7.22 -63.72 -37.77
N ASP A 18 -6.86 -65.00 -37.73
CA ASP A 18 -6.25 -65.80 -38.78
C ASP A 18 -7.35 -66.74 -39.36
N PRO A 19 -7.11 -67.51 -40.44
CA PRO A 19 -7.89 -67.42 -41.67
C PRO A 19 -8.83 -68.60 -41.98
N HIS A 20 -9.61 -68.44 -43.06
CA HIS A 20 -10.39 -69.44 -43.82
C HIS A 20 -11.67 -70.03 -43.19
N SER A 21 -12.82 -69.86 -43.86
CA SER A 21 -13.56 -70.94 -44.55
C SER A 21 -14.98 -70.53 -44.99
N ALA A 22 -15.27 -70.72 -46.29
CA ALA A 22 -16.53 -71.14 -46.94
C ALA A 22 -17.85 -70.33 -46.72
N ALA A 23 -18.74 -70.07 -47.70
CA ALA A 23 -18.97 -70.64 -49.03
C ALA A 23 -19.87 -69.71 -49.89
N ALA A 24 -19.68 -69.81 -51.21
CA ALA A 24 -20.67 -69.81 -52.30
C ALA A 24 -21.70 -68.65 -52.45
N ALA A 25 -21.58 -67.90 -53.55
CA ALA A 25 -22.58 -67.87 -54.63
C ALA A 25 -22.17 -66.92 -55.78
N GLY A 26 -22.38 -67.38 -57.02
CA GLY A 26 -22.65 -66.49 -58.16
C GLY A 26 -21.49 -66.26 -59.12
N ALA A 27 -21.31 -67.18 -60.07
CA ALA A 27 -20.47 -67.00 -61.24
C ALA A 27 -20.95 -65.81 -62.09
N HIS A 28 -20.08 -64.81 -62.30
CA HIS A 28 -20.21 -63.87 -63.41
C HIS A 28 -19.09 -64.14 -64.42
N ASP A 29 -19.54 -64.69 -65.52
CA ASP A 29 -18.83 -65.06 -66.74
C ASP A 29 -17.92 -63.93 -67.24
N VAL A 30 -16.62 -64.22 -67.32
CA VAL A 30 -15.63 -63.42 -68.03
C VAL A 30 -15.75 -63.75 -69.50
N THR A 31 -16.67 -63.07 -70.21
CA THR A 31 -16.64 -63.04 -71.66
C THR A 31 -15.73 -61.90 -72.11
N THR A 32 -14.49 -62.28 -72.39
CA THR A 32 -13.54 -61.48 -73.18
C THR A 32 -13.91 -61.66 -74.64
N SER A 33 -14.66 -60.73 -75.22
CA SER A 33 -14.88 -60.67 -76.67
C SER A 33 -14.29 -59.39 -77.24
N THR A 34 -13.09 -59.52 -77.80
CA THR A 34 -12.50 -58.52 -78.69
C THR A 34 -13.16 -58.65 -80.05
N GLY A 35 -14.30 -57.96 -80.21
CA GLY A 35 -14.92 -57.75 -81.51
C GLY A 35 -14.24 -56.60 -82.23
N ALA A 36 -13.22 -56.89 -83.05
CA ALA A 36 -12.69 -55.95 -84.03
C ALA A 36 -13.70 -55.80 -85.17
N ARG A 37 -14.61 -54.83 -85.06
CA ARG A 37 -15.41 -54.33 -86.18
C ARG A 37 -14.68 -53.10 -86.74
N GLY A 38 -13.97 -53.30 -87.85
CA GLY A 38 -13.46 -52.21 -88.66
C GLY A 38 -14.62 -51.58 -89.41
N ASP A 39 -15.00 -50.38 -89.00
CA ASP A 39 -15.77 -49.44 -89.82
C ASP A 39 -14.99 -48.11 -89.83
N ALA A 40 -14.55 -47.72 -91.02
CA ALA A 40 -13.76 -46.54 -91.27
C ALA A 40 -14.65 -45.30 -91.29
N HIS A 41 -14.57 -44.44 -90.25
CA HIS A 41 -15.03 -43.05 -90.30
C HIS A 41 -14.11 -42.13 -89.47
N GLY A 42 -13.48 -41.18 -90.17
CA GLY A 42 -13.04 -39.84 -89.72
C GLY A 42 -12.34 -39.69 -88.36
N GLY A 43 -11.10 -39.20 -88.37
CA GLY A 43 -10.25 -38.98 -87.19
C GLY A 43 -10.99 -38.38 -85.99
N SER A 44 -11.10 -39.16 -84.92
CA SER A 44 -11.68 -38.73 -83.65
C SER A 44 -10.65 -38.83 -82.54
N THR A 45 -10.18 -37.66 -82.11
CA THR A 45 -9.41 -37.42 -80.90
C THR A 45 -10.10 -38.06 -79.69
N PHE A 46 -9.32 -38.63 -78.75
CA PHE A 46 -9.79 -39.22 -77.50
C PHE A 46 -10.95 -38.41 -76.87
N PRO A 47 -12.09 -39.03 -76.50
CA PRO A 47 -13.33 -38.33 -76.15
C PRO A 47 -13.23 -37.12 -75.19
N PRO A 48 -12.38 -37.10 -74.14
CA PRO A 48 -12.21 -35.93 -73.28
C PRO A 48 -11.34 -34.80 -73.85
N PHE A 49 -10.72 -34.99 -75.03
CA PHE A 49 -9.91 -33.96 -75.72
C PHE A 49 -10.58 -33.40 -76.97
N ASN A 50 -11.89 -33.61 -77.13
CA ASN A 50 -12.64 -33.08 -78.25
C ASN A 50 -12.87 -31.57 -78.08
N SER A 51 -12.23 -30.75 -78.92
CA SER A 51 -12.10 -29.30 -78.70
C SER A 51 -13.41 -28.51 -78.80
N GLU A 52 -14.45 -29.09 -79.41
CA GLU A 52 -15.77 -28.47 -79.53
C GLU A 52 -16.49 -28.30 -78.19
N THR A 53 -16.21 -29.16 -77.20
CA THR A 53 -16.82 -29.08 -75.86
C THR A 53 -16.07 -28.15 -74.90
N PHE A 54 -14.83 -27.79 -75.21
CA PHE A 54 -14.04 -26.88 -74.37
C PHE A 54 -14.60 -25.47 -74.34
N ALA A 55 -15.11 -24.94 -75.46
CA ALA A 55 -15.63 -23.58 -75.49
C ALA A 55 -16.85 -23.38 -74.55
N PRO A 56 -17.90 -24.22 -74.59
CA PRO A 56 -19.00 -24.14 -73.62
C PRO A 56 -18.56 -24.36 -72.16
N GLN A 57 -17.64 -25.31 -71.93
CA GLN A 57 -17.12 -25.60 -70.58
C GLN A 57 -16.34 -24.41 -70.01
N LEU A 58 -15.52 -23.74 -70.82
CA LEU A 58 -14.78 -22.55 -70.43
C LEU A 58 -15.71 -21.37 -70.17
N VAL A 59 -16.75 -21.17 -70.99
CA VAL A 59 -17.75 -20.11 -70.76
C VAL A 59 -18.47 -20.34 -69.42
N TRP A 60 -18.89 -21.57 -69.13
CA TRP A 60 -19.54 -21.89 -67.86
C TRP A 60 -18.57 -21.80 -66.66
N LEU A 61 -17.32 -22.25 -66.83
CA LEU A 61 -16.28 -22.09 -65.82
C LEU A 61 -16.06 -20.62 -65.50
N VAL A 62 -15.90 -19.77 -66.52
CA VAL A 62 -15.73 -18.32 -66.33
C VAL A 62 -16.96 -17.71 -65.67
N LEU A 63 -18.17 -18.10 -66.07
CA LEU A 63 -19.41 -17.60 -65.47
C LEU A 63 -19.50 -17.94 -63.97
N THR A 64 -19.32 -19.22 -63.62
CA THR A 64 -19.39 -19.69 -62.23
C THR A 64 -18.23 -19.18 -61.38
N PHE A 65 -17.02 -19.14 -61.92
CA PHE A 65 -15.85 -18.60 -61.26
C PHE A 65 -15.99 -17.09 -61.02
N THR A 66 -16.53 -16.34 -61.98
CA THR A 66 -16.78 -14.90 -61.82
C THR A 66 -17.85 -14.66 -60.76
N LEU A 67 -18.95 -15.43 -60.77
CA LEU A 67 -19.99 -15.34 -59.74
C LEU A 67 -19.41 -15.63 -58.34
N LEU A 68 -18.61 -16.68 -58.21
CA LEU A 68 -17.95 -17.05 -56.95
C LEU A 68 -16.93 -15.98 -56.51
N TYR A 69 -16.15 -15.43 -57.45
CA TYR A 69 -15.18 -14.37 -57.18
C TYR A 69 -15.87 -13.10 -56.66
N VAL A 70 -16.98 -12.71 -57.27
CA VAL A 70 -17.78 -11.56 -56.80
C VAL A 70 -18.34 -11.84 -55.40
N LEU A 71 -18.84 -13.04 -55.13
CA LEU A 71 -19.34 -13.41 -53.80
C LEU A 71 -18.22 -13.36 -52.73
N MET A 72 -17.05 -13.93 -53.03
CA MET A 72 -15.90 -13.92 -52.13
C MET A 72 -15.37 -12.50 -51.88
N SER A 73 -15.17 -11.72 -52.94
CA SER A 73 -14.67 -10.35 -52.84
C SER A 73 -15.63 -9.42 -52.12
N ARG A 74 -16.94 -9.59 -52.32
CA ARG A 74 -17.96 -8.72 -51.73
C ARG A 74 -18.36 -9.10 -50.32
N LEU A 75 -18.25 -10.38 -49.94
CA LEU A 75 -18.79 -10.87 -48.65
C LEU A 75 -17.72 -11.45 -47.72
N VAL A 76 -16.83 -12.30 -48.21
CA VAL A 76 -15.87 -13.01 -47.35
C VAL A 76 -14.69 -12.12 -46.97
N LEU A 77 -14.12 -11.40 -47.93
CA LEU A 77 -13.02 -10.45 -47.68
C LEU A 77 -13.39 -9.36 -46.64
N PRO A 78 -14.52 -8.64 -46.76
CA PRO A 78 -14.87 -7.62 -45.76
C PRO A 78 -15.11 -8.21 -44.37
N ARG A 79 -15.74 -9.40 -44.26
CA ARG A 79 -15.97 -10.06 -42.97
C ARG A 79 -14.68 -10.43 -42.25
N ILE A 80 -13.68 -10.93 -42.98
CA ILE A 80 -12.37 -11.25 -42.40
C ILE A 80 -11.62 -9.97 -42.02
N GLY A 81 -11.72 -8.91 -42.84
CA GLY A 81 -11.18 -7.58 -42.52
C GLY A 81 -11.75 -7.02 -41.22
N GLU A 82 -13.08 -7.01 -41.07
CA GLU A 82 -13.79 -6.56 -39.85
C GLU A 82 -13.26 -7.26 -38.59
N ILE A 83 -13.09 -8.59 -38.62
CA ILE A 83 -12.60 -9.36 -37.46
C ILE A 83 -11.14 -9.03 -37.12
N ILE A 84 -10.29 -8.85 -38.14
CA ILE A 84 -8.88 -8.50 -37.93
C ILE A 84 -8.79 -7.10 -37.33
N ASP A 85 -9.57 -6.15 -37.83
CA ASP A 85 -9.59 -4.78 -37.34
C ASP A 85 -10.15 -4.71 -35.91
N GLU A 86 -11.24 -5.43 -35.61
CA GLU A 86 -11.80 -5.52 -34.26
C GLU A 86 -10.78 -6.09 -33.25
N ARG A 87 -10.04 -7.14 -33.63
CA ARG A 87 -8.98 -7.69 -32.79
C ARG A 87 -7.84 -6.70 -32.59
N ARG A 88 -7.40 -6.02 -33.64
CA ARG A 88 -6.36 -4.98 -33.56
C ARG A 88 -6.80 -3.86 -32.63
N GLU A 89 -8.02 -3.35 -32.80
CA GLU A 89 -8.57 -2.28 -31.98
C GLU A 89 -8.69 -2.71 -30.52
N ARG A 90 -9.15 -3.94 -30.25
CA ARG A 90 -9.20 -4.48 -28.89
C ARG A 90 -7.83 -4.56 -28.24
N ILE A 91 -6.83 -5.06 -28.96
CA ILE A 91 -5.44 -5.11 -28.46
C ILE A 91 -4.91 -3.70 -28.19
N GLN A 92 -5.13 -2.74 -29.09
CA GLN A 92 -4.70 -1.35 -28.87
C GLN A 92 -5.40 -0.74 -27.66
N ARG A 93 -6.72 -0.92 -27.52
CA ARG A 93 -7.46 -0.47 -26.33
C ARG A 93 -6.96 -1.11 -25.04
N ASP A 94 -6.66 -2.41 -25.07
CA ASP A 94 -6.16 -3.13 -23.89
C ASP A 94 -4.74 -2.64 -23.52
N LEU A 95 -3.88 -2.37 -24.51
CA LEU A 95 -2.55 -1.79 -24.30
C LEU A 95 -2.62 -0.35 -23.76
N ASP A 96 -3.44 0.51 -24.36
CA ASP A 96 -3.65 1.89 -23.90
C ASP A 96 -4.20 1.91 -22.47
N THR A 97 -5.13 1.01 -22.16
CA THR A 97 -5.70 0.87 -20.81
C THR A 97 -4.62 0.42 -19.84
N ALA A 98 -3.82 -0.59 -20.20
CA ALA A 98 -2.71 -1.06 -19.37
C ALA A 98 -1.67 0.04 -19.11
N GLU A 99 -1.30 0.83 -20.13
CA GLU A 99 -0.35 1.94 -19.99
C GLU A 99 -0.91 3.06 -19.11
N ARG A 100 -2.20 3.39 -19.26
CA ARG A 100 -2.88 4.36 -18.37
C ARG A 100 -2.90 3.88 -16.93
N LEU A 101 -3.31 2.63 -16.68
CA LEU A 101 -3.35 2.05 -15.34
C LEU A 101 -1.95 2.02 -14.70
N LYS A 102 -0.92 1.68 -15.48
CA LYS A 102 0.47 1.73 -15.03
C LYS A 102 0.86 3.15 -14.66
N THR A 103 0.62 4.12 -15.54
CA THR A 103 0.95 5.53 -15.30
C THR A 103 0.23 6.09 -14.08
N ASP A 104 -1.04 5.75 -13.89
CA ASP A 104 -1.83 6.20 -12.74
C ASP A 104 -1.35 5.54 -11.45
N THR A 105 -0.95 4.27 -11.50
CA THR A 105 -0.32 3.57 -10.38
C THR A 105 1.00 4.21 -10.01
N ASP A 106 1.88 4.47 -10.99
CA ASP A 106 3.18 5.12 -10.77
C ASP A 106 3.01 6.52 -10.16
N LYS A 107 2.03 7.30 -10.65
CA LYS A 107 1.66 8.60 -10.06
C LYS A 107 1.13 8.46 -8.63
N ALA A 108 0.27 7.46 -8.37
CA ALA A 108 -0.27 7.22 -7.04
C ALA A 108 0.84 6.83 -6.05
N ILE A 109 1.78 5.99 -6.46
CA ILE A 109 2.96 5.61 -5.67
C ILE A 109 3.81 6.85 -5.39
N ALA A 110 4.14 7.64 -6.40
CA ALA A 110 4.94 8.85 -6.23
C ALA A 110 4.27 9.86 -5.28
N ASN A 111 2.95 10.05 -5.40
CA ASN A 111 2.19 10.92 -4.50
C ASN A 111 2.15 10.38 -3.07
N TYR A 112 1.99 9.05 -2.90
CA TYR A 112 2.02 8.40 -1.60
C TYR A 112 3.38 8.54 -0.92
N GLU A 113 4.47 8.26 -1.63
CA GLU A 113 5.83 8.41 -1.12
C GLU A 113 6.13 9.87 -0.75
N LYS A 114 5.70 10.83 -1.57
CA LYS A 114 5.82 12.25 -1.27
C LYS A 114 5.03 12.62 -0.01
N ALA A 115 3.76 12.23 0.08
CA ALA A 115 2.93 12.51 1.25
C ALA A 115 3.51 11.87 2.52
N PHE A 116 4.09 10.68 2.42
CA PHE A 116 4.74 10.01 3.53
C PHE A 116 6.03 10.73 3.97
N ALA A 117 6.85 11.17 3.01
CA ALA A 117 8.05 11.97 3.29
C ALA A 117 7.70 13.31 3.96
N ASP A 118 6.69 14.01 3.43
CA ASP A 118 6.20 15.28 3.98
C ASP A 118 5.62 15.08 5.40
N ALA A 119 4.83 14.03 5.63
CA ALA A 119 4.32 13.70 6.96
C ALA A 119 5.44 13.42 7.97
N ARG A 120 6.48 12.68 7.55
CA ARG A 120 7.65 12.38 8.40
C ARG A 120 8.48 13.63 8.70
N ALA A 121 8.66 14.52 7.71
CA ALA A 121 9.33 15.80 7.89
C ALA A 121 8.55 16.70 8.86
N ASN A 122 7.22 16.81 8.69
CA ASN A 122 6.34 17.58 9.56
C ASN A 122 6.35 17.04 10.99
N ALA A 123 6.24 15.72 11.18
CA ALA A 123 6.35 15.10 12.49
C ALA A 123 7.71 15.40 13.16
N GLY A 124 8.80 15.33 12.39
CA GLY A 124 10.14 15.70 12.87
C GLY A 124 10.24 17.17 13.28
N SER A 125 9.64 18.08 12.51
CA SER A 125 9.60 19.51 12.82
C SER A 125 8.79 19.78 14.09
N ILE A 126 7.59 19.20 14.22
CA ILE A 126 6.73 19.36 15.40
C ILE A 126 7.45 18.82 16.65
N ALA A 127 8.12 17.68 16.55
CA ALA A 127 8.87 17.12 17.68
C ALA A 127 10.01 18.04 18.13
N ARG A 128 10.76 18.64 17.19
CA ARG A 128 11.83 19.61 17.50
C ARG A 128 11.26 20.87 18.12
N GLU A 129 10.24 21.47 17.52
CA GLU A 129 9.60 22.69 18.02
C GLU A 129 8.99 22.47 19.41
N THR A 130 8.36 21.32 19.64
CA THR A 130 7.79 20.97 20.95
C THR A 130 8.88 20.83 22.00
N ARG A 131 10.00 20.19 21.66
CA ARG A 131 11.14 20.03 22.58
C ARG A 131 11.73 21.38 22.94
N GLU A 132 11.96 22.25 21.95
CA GLU A 132 12.49 23.58 22.18
C GLU A 132 11.55 24.45 23.03
N LYS A 133 10.24 24.42 22.76
CA LYS A 133 9.24 25.09 23.61
C LYS A 133 9.20 24.52 25.02
N LEU A 134 9.36 23.21 25.18
CA LEU A 134 9.37 22.57 26.48
C LEU A 134 10.62 22.98 27.28
N ASP A 135 11.80 22.96 26.65
CA ASP A 135 13.05 23.37 27.26
C ASP A 135 13.00 24.84 27.71
N GLN A 136 12.45 25.73 26.88
CA GLN A 136 12.20 27.12 27.25
C GLN A 136 11.24 27.25 28.44
N LYS A 137 10.14 26.50 28.46
CA LYS A 137 9.19 26.50 29.59
C LYS A 137 9.80 25.96 30.87
N VAL A 138 10.61 24.90 30.78
CA VAL A 138 11.31 24.33 31.94
C VAL A 138 12.32 25.34 32.48
N SER A 139 13.13 25.95 31.64
CA SER A 139 14.08 26.98 32.04
C SER A 139 13.38 28.19 32.70
N ALA A 140 12.28 28.67 32.11
CA ALA A 140 11.51 29.77 32.68
C ALA A 140 10.88 29.42 34.03
N ARG A 141 10.34 28.21 34.18
CA ARG A 141 9.79 27.74 35.47
C ARG A 141 10.86 27.55 36.52
N GLN A 142 12.03 27.04 36.14
CA GLN A 142 13.15 26.90 37.06
C GLN A 142 13.61 28.26 37.56
N ALA A 143 13.82 29.23 36.66
CA ALA A 143 14.20 30.59 37.03
C ALA A 143 13.15 31.27 37.94
N ALA A 144 11.86 31.08 37.65
CA ALA A 144 10.79 31.62 38.49
C ALA A 144 10.76 30.97 39.88
N ALA A 145 10.94 29.65 39.97
CA ALA A 145 11.01 28.93 41.24
C ALA A 145 12.24 29.34 42.06
N ASP A 146 13.39 29.50 41.43
CA ASP A 146 14.62 29.96 42.09
C ASP A 146 14.45 31.39 42.63
N ALA A 147 13.82 32.27 41.84
CA ALA A 147 13.51 33.63 42.29
C ALA A 147 12.54 33.63 43.49
N ASP A 148 11.46 32.85 43.44
CA ASP A 148 10.50 32.76 44.54
C ASP A 148 11.14 32.18 45.81
N ASN A 149 11.91 31.09 45.70
CA ASN A 149 12.67 30.53 46.81
C ASN A 149 13.63 31.56 47.43
N SER A 150 14.36 32.32 46.61
CA SER A 150 15.28 33.36 47.10
C SER A 150 14.54 34.46 47.87
N ALA A 151 13.35 34.86 47.39
CA ALA A 151 12.52 35.86 48.05
C ALA A 151 11.97 35.33 49.38
N GLN A 152 11.52 34.07 49.42
CA GLN A 152 11.05 33.42 50.66
C GLN A 152 12.16 33.29 51.69
N ILE A 153 13.38 32.89 51.27
CA ILE A 153 14.54 32.81 52.16
C ILE A 153 14.87 34.20 52.73
N ALA A 154 14.93 35.24 51.89
CA ALA A 154 15.21 36.60 52.35
C ALA A 154 14.13 37.12 53.34
N ALA A 155 12.86 36.83 53.09
CA ALA A 155 11.76 37.18 53.99
C ALA A 155 11.86 36.44 55.34
N ALA A 156 12.16 35.14 55.30
CA ALA A 156 12.36 34.32 56.50
C ALA A 156 13.57 34.82 57.32
N GLU A 157 14.69 35.11 56.67
CA GLU A 157 15.88 35.67 57.32
C GLU A 157 15.57 37.00 58.00
N LYS A 158 14.84 37.90 57.34
CA LYS A 158 14.40 39.16 57.94
C LYS A 158 13.52 38.93 59.18
N SER A 159 12.55 38.03 59.10
CA SER A 159 11.67 37.69 60.24
C SER A 159 12.46 37.07 61.40
N ILE A 160 13.46 36.22 61.12
CA ILE A 160 14.35 35.65 62.13
C ILE A 160 15.16 36.75 62.81
N GLN A 161 15.72 37.70 62.05
CA GLN A 161 16.48 38.82 62.61
C GLN A 161 15.62 39.72 63.49
N GLU A 162 14.40 40.05 63.06
CA GLU A 162 13.45 40.83 63.86
C GLU A 162 13.07 40.12 65.16
N THR A 163 12.76 38.82 65.08
CA THR A 163 12.41 37.99 66.25
C THR A 163 13.60 37.89 67.21
N ARG A 164 14.81 37.69 66.69
CA ARG A 164 16.05 37.66 67.47
C ARG A 164 16.28 38.99 68.19
N SER A 165 16.13 40.12 67.49
CA SER A 165 16.28 41.45 68.08
C SER A 165 15.26 41.70 69.20
N LYS A 166 13.99 41.32 68.99
CA LYS A 166 12.94 41.42 70.02
C LYS A 166 13.23 40.53 71.22
N ALA A 167 13.66 39.29 71.00
CA ALA A 167 14.01 38.36 72.07
C ALA A 167 15.19 38.89 72.90
N LEU A 168 16.24 39.42 72.26
CA LEU A 168 17.37 40.04 72.96
C LEU A 168 16.95 41.28 73.75
N ALA A 169 16.06 42.11 73.21
CA ALA A 169 15.50 43.26 73.94
C ALA A 169 14.72 42.83 75.19
N ASN A 170 13.84 41.83 75.06
CA ASN A 170 13.08 41.27 76.18
C ASN A 170 14.00 40.67 77.25
N VAL A 171 15.08 39.98 76.86
CA VAL A 171 16.07 39.45 77.82
C VAL A 171 16.77 40.57 78.59
N ASN A 172 17.12 41.67 77.92
CA ASN A 172 17.71 42.84 78.59
C ASN A 172 16.74 43.51 79.56
N GLU A 173 15.45 43.59 79.21
CA GLU A 173 14.41 44.14 80.09
C GLU A 173 14.21 43.27 81.32
N ILE A 174 14.09 41.94 81.15
CA ILE A 174 13.97 40.98 82.27
C ILE A 174 15.23 41.02 83.14
N ALA A 175 16.42 41.12 82.55
CA ALA A 175 17.67 41.21 83.30
C ALA A 175 17.72 42.50 84.16
N ALA A 176 17.25 43.64 83.63
CA ALA A 176 17.15 44.89 84.39
C ALA A 176 16.14 44.80 85.53
N GLU A 177 14.99 44.17 85.30
CA GLU A 177 13.95 43.96 86.32
C GLU A 177 14.45 43.04 87.44
N VAL A 178 15.07 41.91 87.10
CA VAL A 178 15.67 40.97 88.06
C VAL A 178 16.81 41.63 88.84
N ALA A 179 17.70 42.37 88.18
CA ALA A 179 18.79 43.10 88.84
C ALA A 179 18.25 44.15 89.82
N GLY A 180 17.21 44.90 89.45
CA GLY A 180 16.54 45.84 90.33
C GLY A 180 15.89 45.18 91.54
N ALA A 181 15.23 44.04 91.34
CA ALA A 181 14.66 43.25 92.44
C ALA A 181 15.75 42.75 93.41
N VAL A 182 16.88 42.25 92.88
CA VAL A 182 18.02 41.81 93.70
C VAL A 182 18.64 42.98 94.48
N ILE A 183 18.83 44.15 93.86
CA ILE A 183 19.36 45.35 94.51
C ILE A 183 18.42 45.83 95.63
N LYS A 184 17.11 45.88 95.37
CA LYS A 184 16.10 46.27 96.37
C LYS A 184 16.13 45.33 97.58
N GLN A 185 16.33 44.03 97.37
CA GLN A 185 16.47 43.05 98.44
C GLN A 185 17.78 43.22 99.25
N LEU A 186 18.88 43.67 98.63
CA LEU A 186 20.20 43.72 99.26
C LEU A 186 20.49 45.03 100.02
N ILE A 187 20.11 46.18 99.44
CA ILE A 187 20.46 47.52 99.95
C ILE A 187 19.24 48.30 100.47
N ASN A 188 18.05 47.70 100.41
CA ASN A 188 16.76 48.26 100.85
C ASN A 188 16.50 49.70 100.38
N THR A 189 17.02 50.05 99.21
CA THR A 189 16.95 51.38 98.58
C THR A 189 16.43 51.21 97.15
N ASP A 190 15.54 52.10 96.72
CA ASP A 190 14.99 52.10 95.37
C ASP A 190 15.94 52.87 94.43
N VAL A 191 16.57 52.14 93.50
CA VAL A 191 17.44 52.73 92.47
C VAL A 191 16.60 52.92 91.21
N PRO A 192 16.62 54.11 90.57
CA PRO A 192 15.81 54.35 89.39
C PRO A 192 16.22 53.40 88.25
N ALA A 193 15.22 52.88 87.53
CA ALA A 193 15.42 51.91 86.45
C ALA A 193 16.32 52.43 85.31
N SER A 194 16.49 53.75 85.18
CA SER A 194 17.45 54.37 84.25
C SER A 194 18.90 54.01 84.55
N ASP A 195 19.28 53.96 85.82
CA ASP A 195 20.67 53.83 86.25
C ASP A 195 21.11 52.36 86.19
N ILE A 196 20.18 51.44 86.48
CA ILE A 196 20.36 50.00 86.31
C ILE A 196 20.53 49.65 84.83
N ARG A 197 19.73 50.27 83.94
CA ARG A 197 19.85 50.11 82.48
C ARG A 197 21.16 50.67 81.94
N ALA A 198 21.65 51.78 82.51
CA ALA A 198 22.93 52.38 82.13
C ALA A 198 24.15 51.54 82.55
N ALA A 199 24.03 50.75 83.63
CA ALA A 199 25.10 49.89 84.14
C ALA A 199 25.15 48.49 83.47
N LEU A 200 24.09 48.08 82.77
CA LEU A 200 24.05 46.82 82.03
C LEU A 200 24.96 46.90 80.79
N PRO A 201 25.85 45.91 80.55
CA PRO A 201 26.70 45.87 79.37
C PRO A 201 25.89 45.44 78.14
N GLY A 202 24.97 46.30 77.69
CA GLY A 202 24.32 46.20 76.39
C GLY A 202 25.11 47.03 75.39
N ARG A 203 26.01 46.40 74.64
CA ARG A 203 26.82 47.02 73.58
C ARG A 203 25.95 47.94 72.70
N ALA A 204 26.14 49.24 72.85
CA ALA A 204 25.84 50.22 71.80
C ALA A 204 26.85 50.00 70.66
N SER A 205 26.45 49.22 69.65
CA SER A 205 26.95 49.20 68.26
C SER A 205 26.25 48.11 67.46
#